data_AF-A0A6I0ZCD3-F1
#
_entry.id   AF-A0A6I0ZCD3-F1
#
_cell.length_a   1.000
_cell.length_b   1.000
_cell.length_c   1.000
_cell.angle_alpha   90.00
_cell.angle_beta   90.00
_cell.angle_gamma   90.00
#
_symmetry.space_group_name_H-M   'P 1'
#
loop_
_entity.id
_entity.type
_entity.pdbx_description
1 polymer ?
#
loop_
_entity_poly.entity_id
_entity_poly.type
_entity_poly.pdbx_seq_one_letter_code
_entity_poly.pdbx_strand_id
1 'polypeptide(L)'
;MAQNNRPDKGKQSRNKKPEKPYVEQIDELLLVHNKNDPKEGIGVVSQADEKGNYRTVPPEEKNENSFLKFDKNSSILENFIKNFWSQLKEPTHFRLIRMTFHDYKQNRQALKDLASGKETDAVKEFLKRYEIVPKNNQQSNVQTKEEEKAMAKKQEQAPQVQPEQVTQVEAAAQGREQQAPRQQTPTYRYNENMINWEELGKFGVSKEMLEQSGQLDSMLKGYKTNKTIPLTLNIPGVLTAKLDARLSFMSNGGQVMLGIHGVRKEPELDRPYFGHIFTEEDKKNLRESGNMGRVADLNLRGNSTEPCLISIDKNTNELVAVRQEHVYIPNEIKGVTLTPDEIQKLKNGEQIFVDGMKSNQGKEFNAHLQYSAERRGIEFIFSKDQAFNQQTLGGVPLSPMQLKALNEGHTILMEDMKRKNGEVFSSFVTMDKVTGGLQYTRHNPETGEIYIPKEICSVQLTPEDKEALRKGQPVFLENMINRKGEEFSSFVRLDMASGRPQYSRTPDGFNERQAPAIPAEVYGHLLSAQERANLQDGKAILVTGMKGPNGKPFDSYLKVNANTGQLQYFQENPDIRRNTARQAAQTDNGQQQEQKRNARQAV
;
A
#
# COMPACT_ATOMS: atom_id res chain seq x y z
N MET A 1 -76.56 15.13 42.92
CA MET A 1 -76.43 16.60 42.84
C MET A 1 -75.07 16.96 43.38
N ALA A 2 -74.18 17.39 42.48
CA ALA A 2 -73.62 18.76 42.43
C ALA A 2 -72.44 18.91 43.41
N GLN A 3 -71.20 18.93 42.90
CA GLN A 3 -70.46 20.14 42.48
C GLN A 3 -70.32 21.11 43.65
N ASN A 4 -69.13 21.44 44.17
CA ASN A 4 -68.09 22.30 43.59
C ASN A 4 -67.24 22.73 44.81
N ASN A 5 -66.03 23.27 44.78
CA ASN A 5 -65.09 23.70 43.75
C ASN A 5 -63.83 24.11 44.52
N ARG A 6 -62.65 23.84 43.96
CA ARG A 6 -61.56 24.83 43.83
C ARG A 6 -60.45 24.22 42.96
N PRO A 7 -60.41 24.56 41.66
CA PRO A 7 -59.25 24.35 40.81
C PRO A 7 -58.42 25.64 40.76
N ASP A 8 -57.11 25.53 40.96
CA ASP A 8 -56.19 26.61 40.64
C ASP A 8 -55.90 26.60 39.13
N LYS A 9 -56.24 27.73 38.49
CA LYS A 9 -56.14 27.94 37.04
C LYS A 9 -54.79 28.57 36.75
N GLY A 10 -54.04 27.95 35.84
CA GLY A 10 -52.87 28.57 35.24
C GLY A 10 -53.20 29.82 34.42
N LYS A 11 -52.17 30.67 34.24
CA LYS A 11 -52.00 31.57 33.09
C LYS A 11 -50.51 31.84 32.82
N GLN A 12 -50.05 31.30 31.70
CA GLN A 12 -49.20 31.88 30.64
C GLN A 12 -48.10 32.91 30.98
N SER A 13 -46.86 32.58 30.57
CA SER A 13 -45.86 33.43 29.86
C SER A 13 -44.54 32.62 29.88
N ARG A 14 -43.79 32.30 28.82
CA ARG A 14 -43.55 32.85 27.48
C ARG A 14 -42.91 31.71 26.66
N ASN A 15 -43.23 31.61 25.37
CA ASN A 15 -42.48 30.80 24.41
C ASN A 15 -40.96 31.11 24.50
N LYS A 16 -40.16 30.19 25.03
CA LYS A 16 -38.76 30.05 24.67
C LYS A 16 -38.66 28.83 23.76
N LYS A 17 -38.27 29.06 22.49
CA LYS A 17 -37.83 27.99 21.59
C LYS A 17 -36.77 27.16 22.32
N PRO A 18 -36.81 25.82 22.31
CA PRO A 18 -35.71 25.02 22.83
C PRO A 18 -34.47 25.31 21.96
N GLU A 19 -33.43 25.84 22.59
CA GLU A 19 -32.12 26.00 21.97
C GLU A 19 -31.60 24.62 21.56
N LYS A 20 -31.21 24.51 20.29
CA LYS A 20 -30.54 23.33 19.75
C LYS A 20 -29.25 23.09 20.54
N PRO A 21 -28.91 21.85 20.90
CA PRO A 21 -27.57 21.54 21.38
C PRO A 21 -26.54 21.83 20.28
N TYR A 22 -25.45 22.51 20.66
CA TYR A 22 -24.39 22.97 19.77
C TYR A 22 -23.56 21.78 19.26
N VAL A 23 -23.67 21.50 17.96
CA VAL A 23 -22.67 20.71 17.21
C VAL A 23 -21.50 21.67 16.93
N GLU A 24 -20.27 21.31 17.30
CA GLU A 24 -19.08 22.01 16.76
C GLU A 24 -18.94 21.65 15.28
N GLN A 25 -19.77 22.25 14.44
CA GLN A 25 -19.31 22.68 13.13
C GLN A 25 -18.17 23.67 13.41
N ILE A 26 -16.93 23.31 13.08
CA ILE A 26 -15.83 24.28 13.10
C ILE A 26 -15.99 25.14 11.85
N ASP A 27 -17.04 25.94 11.84
CA ASP A 27 -17.27 26.99 10.89
C ASP A 27 -16.20 28.05 11.14
N GLU A 28 -15.31 28.21 10.18
CA GLU A 28 -14.27 29.22 10.23
C GLU A 28 -14.78 30.50 9.58
N LEU A 29 -14.46 31.62 10.22
CA LEU A 29 -14.67 32.95 9.69
C LEU A 29 -13.39 33.44 9.05
N LEU A 30 -13.56 34.15 7.93
CA LEU A 30 -12.49 34.89 7.30
C LEU A 30 -12.80 36.38 7.43
N LEU A 31 -11.83 37.14 7.93
CA LEU A 31 -11.91 38.59 8.03
C LEU A 31 -10.83 39.21 7.14
N VAL A 32 -11.22 40.28 6.46
CA VAL A 32 -10.31 41.12 5.68
C VAL A 32 -10.11 42.39 6.48
N HIS A 33 -8.85 42.73 6.74
CA HIS A 33 -8.49 43.99 7.39
C HIS A 33 -7.63 44.88 6.49
N ASN A 34 -8.14 46.05 6.12
CA ASN A 34 -7.44 47.08 5.38
C ASN A 34 -6.72 48.03 6.35
N LYS A 35 -5.39 48.07 6.30
CA LYS A 35 -4.55 48.88 7.19
C LYS A 35 -4.65 50.38 6.93
N ASN A 36 -5.17 50.80 5.78
CA ASN A 36 -5.18 52.20 5.35
C ASN A 36 -6.51 52.92 5.60
N ASP A 37 -7.57 52.21 6.01
CA ASP A 37 -8.88 52.78 6.31
C ASP A 37 -9.36 52.36 7.71
N PRO A 38 -9.25 53.22 8.74
CA PRO A 38 -9.65 52.86 10.10
C PRO A 38 -11.18 52.78 10.31
N LYS A 39 -12.00 53.34 9.41
CA LYS A 39 -13.47 53.37 9.60
C LYS A 39 -14.18 52.19 8.94
N GLU A 40 -13.56 51.55 7.95
CA GLU A 40 -13.98 50.26 7.36
C GLU A 40 -12.88 49.19 7.47
N GLY A 41 -12.00 49.34 8.46
CA GLY A 41 -10.73 48.65 8.50
C GLY A 41 -10.82 47.15 8.65
N ILE A 42 -11.88 46.59 9.26
CA ILE A 42 -12.04 45.14 9.40
C ILE A 42 -13.46 44.72 9.04
N GLY A 43 -13.56 43.74 8.15
CA GLY A 43 -14.84 43.18 7.71
C GLY A 43 -14.81 41.67 7.71
N VAL A 44 -15.89 41.05 8.18
CA VAL A 44 -16.11 39.60 8.07
C VAL A 44 -16.66 39.31 6.69
N VAL A 45 -16.08 38.34 5.98
CA VAL A 45 -16.55 37.93 4.66
C VAL A 45 -17.99 37.42 4.77
N SER A 46 -18.90 38.00 3.99
CA SER A 46 -20.32 37.64 3.92
C SER A 46 -20.68 36.91 2.63
N GLN A 47 -19.92 37.14 1.57
CA GLN A 47 -20.01 36.44 0.29
C GLN A 47 -18.60 36.33 -0.30
N ALA A 48 -18.26 35.18 -0.89
CA ALA A 48 -17.02 34.95 -1.60
C ALA A 48 -17.26 34.03 -2.79
N ASP A 49 -16.57 34.29 -3.91
CA ASP A 49 -16.55 33.38 -5.06
C ASP A 49 -15.17 32.73 -5.24
N GLU A 50 -15.13 31.66 -6.04
CA GLU A 50 -13.88 30.95 -6.35
C GLU A 50 -12.87 31.81 -7.12
N LYS A 51 -13.29 32.95 -7.68
CA LYS A 51 -12.42 33.88 -8.38
C LYS A 51 -11.81 34.91 -7.44
N GLY A 52 -12.06 34.87 -6.13
CA GLY A 52 -11.47 35.81 -5.16
C GLY A 52 -12.24 37.10 -4.97
N ASN A 53 -13.41 37.27 -5.60
CA ASN A 53 -14.29 38.39 -5.30
C ASN A 53 -15.00 38.14 -3.96
N TYR A 54 -15.09 39.17 -3.13
CA TYR A 54 -15.77 39.08 -1.84
C TYR A 54 -16.61 40.30 -1.53
N ARG A 55 -17.54 40.11 -0.58
CA ARG A 55 -18.20 41.18 0.17
C ARG A 55 -17.95 40.95 1.64
N THR A 56 -17.83 42.04 2.40
CA THR A 56 -17.66 42.01 3.85
C THR A 56 -18.77 42.77 4.54
N VAL A 57 -19.03 42.40 5.79
CA VAL A 57 -19.88 43.14 6.72
C VAL A 57 -19.10 43.45 8.00
N PRO A 58 -19.45 44.50 8.76
CA PRO A 58 -18.77 44.80 10.00
C PRO A 58 -18.81 43.62 11.00
N PRO A 59 -17.73 43.36 11.78
CA PRO A 59 -17.66 42.31 12.80
C PRO A 59 -18.46 42.68 14.05
N GLU A 60 -19.77 42.87 13.88
CA GLU A 60 -20.71 43.29 14.91
C GLU A 60 -21.79 42.23 15.11
N GLU A 61 -22.34 42.12 16.32
CA GLU A 61 -23.36 41.12 16.69
C GLU A 61 -24.57 41.11 15.75
N LYS A 62 -25.03 42.31 15.36
CA LYS A 62 -26.16 42.48 14.44
C LYS A 62 -25.91 41.87 13.05
N ASN A 63 -24.65 41.65 12.66
CA ASN A 63 -24.27 41.13 11.35
C ASN A 63 -23.88 39.64 11.39
N GLU A 64 -23.92 38.97 12.56
CA GLU A 64 -23.47 37.56 12.70
C GLU A 64 -24.19 36.60 11.75
N ASN A 65 -25.46 36.85 11.46
CA ASN A 65 -26.26 36.03 10.54
C ASN A 65 -25.86 36.21 9.06
N SER A 66 -25.12 37.26 8.75
CA SER A 66 -24.63 37.57 7.40
C SER A 66 -23.20 37.08 7.18
N PHE A 67 -22.55 36.50 8.18
CA PHE A 67 -21.19 35.98 8.04
C PHE A 67 -21.19 34.70 7.20
N LEU A 68 -20.29 34.67 6.21
CA LEU A 68 -20.02 33.46 5.46
C LEU A 68 -19.16 32.54 6.33
N LYS A 69 -19.68 31.35 6.55
CA LYS A 69 -19.04 30.31 7.34
C LYS A 69 -18.41 29.29 6.40
N PHE A 70 -17.11 29.10 6.53
CA PHE A 70 -16.38 28.14 5.72
C PHE A 70 -16.20 26.83 6.48
N ASP A 71 -16.44 25.72 5.80
CA ASP A 71 -15.94 24.42 6.27
C ASP A 71 -14.41 24.47 6.31
N LYS A 72 -13.82 23.98 7.40
CA LYS A 72 -12.37 23.91 7.63
C LYS A 72 -11.58 23.25 6.49
N ASN A 73 -12.23 22.40 5.69
CA ASN A 73 -11.66 21.70 4.53
C ASN A 73 -12.22 22.20 3.17
N SER A 74 -12.83 23.39 3.14
CA SER A 74 -13.47 23.92 1.93
C SER A 74 -12.43 24.33 0.88
N SER A 75 -12.48 23.68 -0.29
CA SER A 75 -11.72 24.10 -1.49
C SER A 75 -12.04 25.53 -1.93
N ILE A 76 -13.24 26.03 -1.60
CA ILE A 76 -13.69 27.40 -1.90
C ILE A 76 -12.90 28.40 -1.05
N LEU A 77 -12.65 28.10 0.24
CA LEU A 77 -11.86 28.96 1.13
C LEU A 77 -10.40 29.07 0.67
N GLU A 78 -9.80 27.94 0.28
CA GLU A 78 -8.41 27.91 -0.18
C GLU A 78 -8.24 28.64 -1.53
N ASN A 79 -9.16 28.43 -2.47
CA ASN A 79 -9.19 29.13 -3.75
C ASN A 79 -9.41 30.63 -3.54
N PHE A 80 -10.29 31.02 -2.62
CA PHE A 80 -10.49 32.41 -2.23
C PHE A 80 -9.20 33.05 -1.72
N ILE A 81 -8.54 32.46 -0.72
CA ILE A 81 -7.31 33.01 -0.12
C ILE A 81 -6.21 33.15 -1.18
N LYS A 82 -6.04 32.13 -2.02
CA LYS A 82 -5.06 32.16 -3.12
C LYS A 82 -5.34 33.28 -4.11
N ASN A 83 -6.59 33.40 -4.57
CA ASN A 83 -6.98 34.37 -5.58
C ASN A 83 -7.00 35.80 -5.03
N PHE A 84 -7.44 35.99 -3.78
CA PHE A 84 -7.36 37.25 -3.04
C PHE A 84 -5.94 37.81 -3.02
N TRP A 85 -4.95 37.00 -2.60
CA TRP A 85 -3.55 37.46 -2.58
C TRP A 85 -2.98 37.71 -3.98
N SER A 86 -3.39 36.93 -4.99
CA SER A 86 -2.90 37.08 -6.36
C SER A 86 -3.41 38.35 -7.07
N GLN A 87 -4.51 38.92 -6.60
CA GLN A 87 -5.15 40.10 -7.21
C GLN A 87 -4.67 41.42 -6.63
N LEU A 88 -4.09 41.40 -5.42
CA LEU A 88 -3.61 42.59 -4.76
C LEU A 88 -2.24 42.98 -5.34
N LYS A 89 -2.18 44.15 -5.98
CA LYS A 89 -0.92 44.74 -6.50
C LYS A 89 0.10 44.97 -5.37
N GLU A 90 -0.37 45.25 -4.16
CA GLU A 90 0.45 45.38 -2.94
C GLU A 90 -0.22 44.63 -1.76
N PRO A 91 0.21 43.40 -1.43
CA PRO A 91 -0.41 42.60 -0.37
C PRO A 91 -0.17 43.18 1.04
N THR A 92 0.77 44.10 1.20
CA THR A 92 1.19 44.66 2.49
C THR A 92 0.13 45.51 3.18
N HIS A 93 -0.87 46.03 2.45
CA HIS A 93 -1.94 46.88 2.99
C HIS A 93 -3.14 46.11 3.53
N PHE A 94 -3.23 44.81 3.24
CA PHE A 94 -4.33 43.96 3.71
C PHE A 94 -3.82 42.89 4.67
N ARG A 95 -4.62 42.55 5.67
CA ARG A 95 -4.46 41.36 6.51
C ARG A 95 -5.64 40.44 6.29
N LEU A 96 -5.37 39.14 6.13
CA LEU A 96 -6.41 38.12 6.26
C LEU A 96 -6.32 37.53 7.65
N ILE A 97 -7.46 37.41 8.32
CA ILE A 97 -7.54 36.86 9.68
C ILE A 97 -8.52 35.68 9.65
N ARG A 98 -8.07 34.50 10.05
CA ARG A 98 -8.85 33.26 10.05
C ARG A 98 -8.99 32.74 11.47
N MET A 99 -10.23 32.51 11.90
CA MET A 99 -10.52 32.03 13.25
C MET A 99 -11.84 31.27 13.28
N THR A 100 -12.06 30.46 14.31
CA THR A 100 -13.37 29.81 14.50
C THR A 100 -14.43 30.83 14.90
N PHE A 101 -15.70 30.53 14.67
CA PHE A 101 -16.80 31.36 15.18
C PHE A 101 -16.74 31.52 16.71
N HIS A 102 -16.22 30.53 17.43
CA HIS A 102 -16.00 30.59 18.87
C HIS A 102 -14.90 31.59 19.24
N ASP A 103 -13.75 31.52 18.57
CA ASP A 103 -12.62 32.47 18.75
C ASP A 103 -13.05 33.91 18.44
N TYR A 104 -13.87 34.12 17.42
CA TYR A 104 -14.42 35.44 17.09
C TYR A 104 -15.19 36.05 18.28
N LYS A 105 -16.01 35.24 18.97
CA LYS A 105 -16.76 35.72 20.13
C LYS A 105 -15.86 36.08 21.32
N GLN A 106 -14.78 35.34 21.51
CA GLN A 106 -13.82 35.58 22.59
C GLN A 106 -12.92 36.80 22.31
N ASN A 107 -12.59 37.04 21.04
CA ASN A 107 -11.64 38.06 20.62
C ASN A 107 -12.28 39.37 20.12
N ARG A 108 -13.57 39.62 20.41
CA ARG A 108 -14.28 40.85 19.99
C ARG A 108 -13.55 42.13 20.38
N GLN A 109 -12.94 42.17 21.56
CA GLN A 109 -12.23 43.35 22.03
C GLN A 109 -10.94 43.58 21.23
N ALA A 110 -10.16 42.52 20.96
CA ALA A 110 -8.99 42.59 20.10
C ALA A 110 -9.36 43.01 18.66
N LEU A 111 -10.50 42.55 18.14
CA LEU A 111 -11.03 42.98 16.84
C LEU A 111 -11.43 44.47 16.82
N LYS A 112 -12.06 44.98 17.89
CA LYS A 112 -12.40 46.41 18.03
C LYS A 112 -11.16 47.28 18.16
N ASP A 113 -10.18 46.83 18.94
CA ASP A 113 -8.93 47.54 19.14
C ASP A 113 -8.09 47.56 17.84
N LEU A 114 -8.07 46.43 17.12
CA LEU A 114 -7.48 46.33 15.79
C LEU A 114 -8.19 47.25 14.78
N ALA A 115 -9.54 47.25 14.75
CA ALA A 115 -10.34 48.15 13.90
C ALA A 115 -10.07 49.63 14.17
N SER A 116 -9.81 49.96 15.44
CA SER A 116 -9.51 51.32 15.89
C SER A 116 -8.04 51.71 15.67
N GLY A 117 -7.24 50.85 15.03
CA GLY A 117 -5.82 51.08 14.76
C GLY A 117 -4.93 51.04 16.01
N LYS A 118 -5.38 50.44 17.11
CA LYS A 118 -4.59 50.34 18.35
C LYS A 118 -3.56 49.23 18.24
N GLU A 119 -2.31 49.54 18.55
CA GLU A 119 -1.19 48.57 18.56
C GLU A 119 -0.88 48.07 19.99
N THR A 120 -1.90 47.58 20.70
CA THR A 120 -1.70 47.00 22.04
C THR A 120 -1.01 45.63 21.96
N ASP A 121 -0.37 45.20 23.04
CA ASP A 121 0.27 43.88 23.08
C ASP A 121 -0.74 42.74 22.88
N ALA A 122 -1.98 42.93 23.35
CA ALA A 122 -3.09 42.01 23.09
C ALA A 122 -3.44 41.93 21.58
N VAL A 123 -3.39 43.04 20.84
CA VAL A 123 -3.60 43.04 19.38
C VAL A 123 -2.42 42.38 18.66
N LYS A 124 -1.18 42.57 19.11
CA LYS A 124 0.00 41.90 18.55
C LYS A 124 -0.06 40.38 18.75
N GLU A 125 -0.43 39.94 19.94
CA GLU A 125 -0.60 38.51 20.27
C GLU A 125 -1.77 37.89 19.49
N PHE A 126 -2.88 38.62 19.37
CA PHE A 126 -4.02 38.23 18.55
C PHE A 126 -3.62 38.07 17.07
N LEU A 127 -2.92 39.04 16.48
CA LEU A 127 -2.48 38.96 15.09
C LEU A 127 -1.49 37.81 14.86
N LYS A 128 -0.56 37.59 15.80
CA LYS A 128 0.38 36.46 15.75
C LYS A 128 -0.35 35.10 15.68
N ARG A 129 -1.54 35.00 16.29
CA ARG A 129 -2.33 33.77 16.37
C ARG A 129 -3.25 33.56 15.17
N TYR A 130 -3.83 34.63 14.61
CA TYR A 130 -4.94 34.51 13.64
C TYR A 130 -4.67 35.12 12.25
N GLU A 131 -3.59 35.90 12.06
CA GLU A 131 -3.24 36.49 10.75
C GLU A 131 -2.66 35.44 9.79
N ILE A 132 -3.19 35.40 8.57
CA ILE A 132 -2.65 34.59 7.46
C ILE A 132 -1.55 35.40 6.77
N VAL A 133 -0.31 34.95 6.91
CA VAL A 133 0.85 35.53 6.22
C VAL A 133 1.07 34.79 4.89
N PRO A 134 1.07 35.47 3.72
CA PRO A 134 1.29 34.82 2.43
C PRO A 134 2.72 34.29 2.29
N LYS A 135 2.87 33.10 1.68
CA LYS A 135 4.16 32.39 1.53
C LYS A 135 5.14 33.00 0.53
N ASN A 136 4.76 34.04 -0.24
CA ASN A 136 5.69 34.75 -1.13
C ASN A 136 6.05 36.11 -0.54
N ASN A 137 7.09 36.11 0.31
CA ASN A 137 8.09 37.17 0.46
C ASN A 137 9.20 36.64 1.39
N GLN A 138 9.89 35.60 0.94
CA GLN A 138 11.28 35.38 1.35
C GLN A 138 12.19 36.01 0.28
N GLN A 139 12.41 37.32 0.39
CA GLN A 139 13.69 37.99 0.11
C GLN A 139 13.56 39.50 0.38
N SER A 140 14.50 40.04 1.17
CA SER A 140 14.70 41.44 1.62
C SER A 140 13.68 41.97 2.65
N ASN A 141 14.05 42.56 3.79
CA ASN A 141 15.22 43.39 4.06
C ASN A 141 15.49 43.62 5.59
N VAL A 142 16.78 43.59 5.97
CA VAL A 142 17.52 44.40 6.98
C VAL A 142 17.32 44.21 8.50
N GLN A 143 18.28 43.51 9.12
CA GLN A 143 19.06 44.03 10.26
C GLN A 143 20.51 43.50 10.19
N THR A 144 21.24 43.98 9.18
CA THR A 144 22.73 43.96 9.13
C THR A 144 23.16 44.93 8.04
N LYS A 145 23.00 46.24 8.30
CA LYS A 145 23.50 47.33 7.44
C LYS A 145 23.98 48.51 8.30
N GLU A 146 24.88 48.23 9.24
CA GLU A 146 25.82 49.24 9.74
C GLU A 146 27.28 48.98 9.33
N GLU A 147 27.63 47.78 8.86
CA GLU A 147 29.04 47.48 8.50
C GLU A 147 29.40 47.68 7.02
N GLU A 148 28.43 47.80 6.10
CA GLU A 148 28.72 47.95 4.66
C GLU A 148 28.58 49.40 4.10
N LYS A 149 28.23 50.39 4.93
CA LYS A 149 28.17 51.80 4.49
C LYS A 149 29.55 52.46 4.32
N ALA A 150 30.65 51.73 4.51
CA ALA A 150 32.00 52.28 4.40
C ALA A 150 32.64 52.18 3.00
N MET A 151 32.14 51.35 2.06
CA MET A 151 32.93 51.01 0.86
C MET A 151 32.26 51.10 -0.52
N ALA A 152 31.12 51.78 -0.68
CA ALA A 152 30.53 51.97 -2.02
C ALA A 152 30.01 53.39 -2.25
N LYS A 153 30.94 54.36 -2.23
CA LYS A 153 30.76 55.70 -2.77
C LYS A 153 31.61 55.80 -4.03
N LYS A 154 30.98 55.62 -5.21
CA LYS A 154 31.43 55.75 -6.62
C LYS A 154 30.81 54.58 -7.38
N GLN A 155 30.04 54.67 -8.47
CA GLN A 155 29.72 55.65 -9.51
C GLN A 155 28.29 55.29 -9.99
N GLU A 156 27.37 56.24 -10.24
CA GLU A 156 27.02 56.80 -11.56
C GLU A 156 26.86 55.75 -12.68
N GLN A 157 25.88 55.73 -13.57
CA GLN A 157 24.67 56.50 -13.91
C GLN A 157 23.89 55.62 -14.92
N ALA A 158 22.61 55.93 -15.12
CA ALA A 158 21.62 55.34 -16.06
C ALA A 158 22.05 55.47 -17.56
N PRO A 159 21.27 55.11 -18.62
CA PRO A 159 19.81 54.90 -18.64
C PRO A 159 19.18 53.86 -19.63
N GLN A 160 17.86 53.61 -19.40
CA GLN A 160 16.67 53.40 -20.29
C GLN A 160 16.83 52.65 -21.63
N VAL A 161 15.88 51.83 -22.12
CA VAL A 161 14.59 52.22 -22.77
C VAL A 161 13.56 51.05 -22.79
N GLN A 162 12.27 51.37 -22.74
CA GLN A 162 11.03 50.59 -23.03
C GLN A 162 10.24 51.35 -24.14
N PRO A 163 9.07 50.93 -24.68
CA PRO A 163 8.34 49.63 -24.77
C PRO A 163 7.68 49.41 -26.19
N GLU A 164 6.80 48.39 -26.36
CA GLU A 164 5.50 48.36 -27.12
C GLU A 164 5.09 46.90 -27.48
N GLN A 165 3.95 46.34 -27.01
CA GLN A 165 2.58 46.23 -27.60
C GLN A 165 2.57 45.75 -29.10
N VAL A 166 1.77 44.79 -29.61
CA VAL A 166 0.29 44.64 -29.59
C VAL A 166 -0.19 43.24 -30.12
N THR A 167 -1.34 42.76 -29.59
CA THR A 167 -2.52 42.00 -30.13
C THR A 167 -2.54 40.82 -31.15
N GLN A 168 -3.35 39.79 -30.77
CA GLN A 168 -4.41 38.99 -31.49
C GLN A 168 -4.03 38.17 -32.77
N VAL A 169 -4.56 36.99 -33.13
CA VAL A 169 -5.90 36.35 -33.05
C VAL A 169 -5.84 34.83 -33.37
N GLU A 170 -6.79 34.08 -32.80
CA GLU A 170 -7.58 32.93 -33.35
C GLU A 170 -7.05 31.50 -33.68
N ALA A 171 -7.95 30.56 -33.34
CA ALA A 171 -8.29 29.28 -33.99
C ALA A 171 -7.75 27.96 -33.40
N ALA A 172 -8.60 27.39 -32.52
CA ALA A 172 -9.05 26.00 -32.49
C ALA A 172 -8.18 24.90 -33.16
N ALA A 173 -7.59 24.05 -32.32
CA ALA A 173 -7.54 22.61 -32.57
C ALA A 173 -7.37 21.85 -31.26
N GLN A 174 -8.17 20.81 -31.10
CA GLN A 174 -8.17 19.88 -29.98
C GLN A 174 -6.78 19.27 -29.76
N GLY A 175 -6.28 19.36 -28.53
CA GLY A 175 -5.10 18.65 -28.08
C GLY A 175 -5.29 18.30 -26.60
N ARG A 176 -5.40 16.99 -26.33
CA ARG A 176 -5.43 16.40 -24.99
C ARG A 176 -4.28 16.95 -24.14
N GLU A 177 -4.58 17.83 -23.18
CA GLU A 177 -3.65 18.09 -22.09
C GLU A 177 -3.87 17.06 -20.98
N GLN A 178 -2.87 16.20 -20.86
CA GLN A 178 -2.62 15.34 -19.72
C GLN A 178 -2.69 16.18 -18.45
N GLN A 179 -3.69 15.91 -17.60
CA GLN A 179 -3.68 16.40 -16.23
C GLN A 179 -2.50 15.75 -15.52
N ALA A 180 -1.41 16.51 -15.37
CA ALA A 180 -0.37 16.20 -14.41
C ALA A 180 -1.02 16.06 -13.02
N PRO A 181 -0.59 15.10 -12.17
CA PRO A 181 -1.18 14.91 -10.86
C PRO A 181 -0.98 16.20 -10.05
N ARG A 182 -2.06 16.87 -9.65
CA ARG A 182 -2.00 17.94 -8.66
C ARG A 182 -1.35 17.35 -7.41
N GLN A 183 -0.11 17.77 -7.15
CA GLN A 183 0.56 17.51 -5.88
C GLN A 183 -0.28 18.15 -4.78
N GLN A 184 -1.05 17.34 -4.07
CA GLN A 184 -1.76 17.77 -2.87
C GLN A 184 -0.70 18.21 -1.85
N THR A 185 -0.66 19.50 -1.54
CA THR A 185 0.15 20.00 -0.43
C THR A 185 -0.35 19.34 0.86
N PRO A 186 0.53 18.75 1.69
CA PRO A 186 0.11 18.05 2.90
C PRO A 186 -0.62 19.01 3.85
N THR A 187 -1.89 18.71 4.15
CA THR A 187 -2.72 19.46 5.10
C THR A 187 -2.34 19.07 6.53
N TYR A 188 -1.84 20.04 7.31
CA TYR A 188 -1.48 19.84 8.72
C TYR A 188 -2.60 20.28 9.66
N ARG A 189 -2.88 19.46 10.68
CA ARG A 189 -3.87 19.76 11.74
C ARG A 189 -3.32 20.76 12.76
N TYR A 190 -2.02 20.68 13.04
CA TYR A 190 -1.31 21.52 13.99
C TYR A 190 -0.26 22.34 13.25
N ASN A 191 -0.19 23.63 13.60
CA ASN A 191 0.91 24.47 13.15
C ASN A 191 2.09 24.24 14.09
N GLU A 192 3.25 23.98 13.52
CA GLU A 192 4.49 23.73 14.27
C GLU A 192 4.82 24.89 15.23
N ASN A 193 4.53 26.13 14.83
CA ASN A 193 4.79 27.33 15.63
C ASN A 193 3.90 27.42 16.90
N MET A 194 2.87 26.59 17.01
CA MET A 194 2.00 26.51 18.19
C MET A 194 2.49 25.49 19.22
N ILE A 195 3.57 24.75 18.93
CA ILE A 195 4.10 23.72 19.81
C ILE A 195 5.14 24.34 20.75
N ASN A 196 4.95 24.13 22.05
CA ASN A 196 5.91 24.55 23.07
C ASN A 196 7.08 23.56 23.18
N TRP A 197 8.04 23.62 22.25
CA TRP A 197 9.17 22.70 22.18
C TRP A 197 10.01 22.63 23.46
N GLU A 198 10.12 23.74 24.19
CA GLU A 198 10.85 23.79 25.47
C GLU A 198 10.18 22.92 26.53
N GLU A 199 8.84 22.93 26.60
CA GLU A 199 8.08 22.11 27.53
C GLU A 199 8.13 20.63 27.15
N LEU A 200 8.03 20.30 25.85
CA LEU A 200 8.20 18.92 25.38
C LEU A 200 9.61 18.37 25.65
N GLY A 201 10.64 19.23 25.56
CA GLY A 201 12.02 18.88 25.86
C GLY A 201 12.21 18.35 27.29
N LYS A 202 11.41 18.81 28.27
CA LYS A 202 11.44 18.31 29.65
C LYS A 202 11.04 16.84 29.78
N PHE A 203 10.30 16.31 28.80
CA PHE A 203 9.90 14.90 28.71
C PHE A 203 10.81 14.09 27.78
N GLY A 204 11.93 14.66 27.33
CA GLY A 204 12.87 14.04 26.41
C GLY A 204 12.41 14.04 24.95
N VAL A 205 11.46 14.91 24.58
CA VAL A 205 10.93 15.03 23.22
C VAL A 205 11.38 16.36 22.62
N SER A 206 12.31 16.32 21.67
CA SER A 206 12.73 17.50 20.92
C SER A 206 12.20 17.50 19.49
N LYS A 207 12.17 18.68 18.88
CA LYS A 207 11.80 18.83 17.46
C LYS A 207 12.74 18.02 16.58
N GLU A 208 14.04 18.17 16.78
CA GLU A 208 15.09 17.52 15.98
C GLU A 208 14.94 16.00 16.04
N MET A 209 14.61 15.45 17.22
CA MET A 209 14.35 14.03 17.39
C MET A 209 13.14 13.57 16.55
N LEU A 210 12.03 14.31 16.59
CA LEU A 210 10.83 13.97 15.82
C LEU A 210 11.04 14.12 14.31
N GLU A 211 11.85 15.07 13.87
CA GLU A 211 12.23 15.25 12.46
C GLU A 211 13.13 14.12 11.98
N GLN A 212 14.24 13.85 12.68
CA GLN A 212 15.20 12.80 12.32
C GLN A 212 14.56 11.41 12.33
N SER A 213 13.59 11.19 13.21
CA SER A 213 12.86 9.92 13.28
C SER A 213 11.68 9.81 12.31
N GLY A 214 11.42 10.87 11.52
CA GLY A 214 10.35 10.94 10.51
C GLY A 214 8.93 10.98 11.10
N GLN A 215 8.79 11.41 12.34
CA GLN A 215 7.51 11.38 13.08
C GLN A 215 6.77 12.71 13.08
N LEU A 216 7.51 13.82 12.99
CA LEU A 216 6.94 15.16 13.13
C LEU A 216 5.80 15.40 12.13
N ASP A 217 6.00 15.06 10.85
CA ASP A 217 5.01 15.24 9.79
C ASP A 217 3.67 14.54 10.12
N SER A 218 3.74 13.29 10.60
CA SER A 218 2.56 12.51 10.96
C SER A 218 1.84 13.10 12.17
N MET A 219 2.59 13.55 13.17
CA MET A 219 2.04 14.18 14.37
C MET A 219 1.39 15.53 14.06
N LEU A 220 2.00 16.35 13.20
CA LEU A 220 1.42 17.63 12.75
C LEU A 220 0.12 17.41 11.96
N LYS A 221 -0.01 16.30 11.23
CA LYS A 221 -1.27 15.88 10.59
C LYS A 221 -2.32 15.39 11.58
N GLY A 222 -1.95 15.18 12.83
CA GLY A 222 -2.83 14.75 13.91
C GLY A 222 -2.87 13.25 14.15
N TYR A 223 -1.91 12.51 13.59
CA TYR A 223 -1.75 11.08 13.85
C TYR A 223 -0.78 10.84 15.01
N LYS A 224 -0.83 9.64 15.59
CA LYS A 224 0.20 9.18 16.53
C LYS A 224 1.48 8.82 15.74
N THR A 225 2.63 8.88 16.40
CA THR A 225 3.90 8.33 15.88
C THR A 225 3.68 6.90 15.38
N ASN A 226 4.29 6.47 14.28
CA ASN A 226 4.10 5.11 13.76
C ASN A 226 4.95 4.05 14.48
N LYS A 227 5.74 4.47 15.46
CA LYS A 227 6.58 3.65 16.33
C LYS A 227 6.54 4.18 17.76
N THR A 228 6.93 3.33 18.71
CA THR A 228 7.16 3.76 20.08
C THR A 228 8.42 4.61 20.17
N ILE A 229 8.39 5.57 21.07
CA ILE A 229 9.48 6.48 21.38
C ILE A 229 9.84 6.26 22.85
N PRO A 230 11.12 6.02 23.17
CA PRO A 230 11.57 5.92 24.55
C PRO A 230 11.51 7.32 25.18
N LEU A 231 10.76 7.43 26.27
CA LEU A 231 10.61 8.65 27.06
C LEU A 231 11.26 8.46 28.43
N THR A 232 11.85 9.55 28.93
CA THR A 232 12.27 9.64 30.33
C THR A 232 11.39 10.67 31.02
N LEU A 233 10.43 10.19 31.81
CA LEU A 233 9.59 11.03 32.64
C LEU A 233 10.32 11.30 33.96
N ASN A 234 10.71 12.55 34.15
CA ASN A 234 11.27 13.03 35.42
C ASN A 234 10.20 13.86 36.13
N ILE A 235 9.59 13.29 37.16
CA ILE A 235 8.71 14.01 38.09
C ILE A 235 9.56 14.35 39.31
N PRO A 236 9.96 15.61 39.51
CA PRO A 236 10.86 16.01 40.58
C PRO A 236 10.39 15.52 41.95
N GLY A 237 11.26 14.80 42.67
CA GLY A 237 10.98 14.28 44.02
C GLY A 237 10.01 13.07 44.08
N VAL A 238 9.51 12.58 42.95
CA VAL A 238 8.52 11.49 42.91
C VAL A 238 9.06 10.27 42.17
N LEU A 239 9.45 10.43 40.90
CA LEU A 239 9.80 9.29 40.05
C LEU A 239 10.62 9.73 38.83
N THR A 240 11.68 8.97 38.53
CA THR A 240 12.28 8.93 37.19
C THR A 240 11.89 7.61 36.56
N ALA A 241 11.05 7.65 35.53
CA ALA A 241 10.57 6.48 34.81
C ALA A 241 11.03 6.52 33.36
N LYS A 242 11.51 5.38 32.86
CA LYS A 242 11.72 5.15 31.43
C LYS A 242 10.57 4.31 30.91
N LEU A 243 9.91 4.76 29.85
CA LEU A 243 8.86 4.00 29.19
C LEU A 243 8.93 4.17 27.68
N ASP A 244 8.41 3.19 26.96
CA ASP A 244 8.13 3.31 25.54
C ASP A 244 6.68 3.77 25.35
N ALA A 245 6.47 4.78 24.52
CA ALA A 245 5.15 5.32 24.23
C ALA A 245 5.00 5.79 22.78
N ARG A 246 3.79 5.73 22.24
CA ARG A 246 3.46 6.49 21.03
C ARG A 246 3.10 7.92 21.41
N LEU A 247 3.46 8.89 20.58
CA LEU A 247 3.21 10.31 20.83
C LEU A 247 2.18 10.86 19.85
N SER A 248 1.35 11.80 20.30
CA SER A 248 0.46 12.57 19.43
C SER A 248 0.43 14.04 19.87
N PHE A 249 -0.03 14.91 18.98
CA PHE A 249 -0.41 16.27 19.37
C PHE A 249 -1.92 16.34 19.64
N MET A 250 -2.29 17.04 20.71
CA MET A 250 -3.67 17.26 21.12
C MET A 250 -3.91 18.76 21.32
N SER A 251 -5.11 19.24 21.00
CA SER A 251 -5.50 20.62 21.29
C SER A 251 -6.26 20.68 22.60
N ASN A 252 -5.86 21.58 23.50
CA ASN A 252 -6.61 21.92 24.70
C ASN A 252 -6.75 23.45 24.78
N GLY A 253 -7.96 23.98 24.61
CA GLY A 253 -8.18 25.44 24.65
C GLY A 253 -7.40 26.24 23.58
N GLY A 254 -6.98 25.59 22.49
CA GLY A 254 -6.16 26.20 21.44
C GLY A 254 -4.65 26.12 21.65
N GLN A 255 -4.18 25.56 22.77
CA GLN A 255 -2.78 25.20 22.99
C GLN A 255 -2.51 23.76 22.52
N VAL A 256 -1.40 23.53 21.82
CA VAL A 256 -0.99 22.19 21.38
C VAL A 256 -0.17 21.53 22.48
N MET A 257 -0.67 20.40 22.98
CA MET A 257 -0.06 19.60 24.04
C MET A 257 0.41 18.23 23.50
N LEU A 258 1.35 17.61 24.22
CA LEU A 258 1.82 16.26 23.93
C LEU A 258 0.90 15.20 24.55
N GLY A 259 0.32 14.33 23.72
CA GLY A 259 -0.35 13.10 24.13
C GLY A 259 0.65 11.96 24.24
N ILE A 260 0.69 11.29 25.39
CA ILE A 260 1.58 10.15 25.67
C ILE A 260 0.73 8.87 25.76
N HIS A 261 0.94 7.95 24.83
CA HIS A 261 0.23 6.67 24.74
C HIS A 261 1.17 5.53 25.14
N GLY A 262 1.17 5.17 26.42
CA GLY A 262 2.05 4.12 26.96
C GLY A 262 1.68 2.71 26.48
N VAL A 263 2.68 1.85 26.35
CA VAL A 263 2.49 0.44 25.97
C VAL A 263 1.88 -0.35 27.13
N ARG A 264 0.76 -1.03 26.86
CA ARG A 264 0.09 -1.95 27.80
C ARG A 264 0.41 -3.39 27.43
N LYS A 265 0.40 -4.29 28.43
CA LYS A 265 0.62 -5.73 28.23
C LYS A 265 -0.45 -6.34 27.32
N GLU A 266 -1.70 -5.92 27.50
CA GLU A 266 -2.86 -6.37 26.74
C GLU A 266 -3.92 -5.25 26.68
N PRO A 267 -4.83 -5.28 25.70
CA PRO A 267 -5.94 -4.32 25.63
C PRO A 267 -6.92 -4.57 26.78
N GLU A 268 -7.37 -3.49 27.41
CA GLU A 268 -8.31 -3.59 28.54
C GLU A 268 -9.75 -3.76 28.03
N LEU A 269 -10.13 -5.02 27.80
CA LEU A 269 -11.43 -5.39 27.21
C LEU A 269 -12.47 -5.84 28.26
N ASP A 270 -12.07 -6.01 29.53
CA ASP A 270 -12.95 -6.49 30.59
C ASP A 270 -13.61 -5.36 31.38
N ARG A 271 -13.18 -4.12 31.18
CA ARG A 271 -13.82 -2.93 31.74
C ARG A 271 -14.74 -2.26 30.71
N PRO A 272 -15.84 -1.64 31.15
CA PRO A 272 -16.65 -0.82 30.25
C PRO A 272 -15.82 0.29 29.63
N TYR A 273 -15.87 0.41 28.31
CA TYR A 273 -15.18 1.45 27.55
C TYR A 273 -16.18 2.52 27.14
N PHE A 274 -16.15 3.66 27.82
CA PHE A 274 -17.15 4.73 27.66
C PHE A 274 -18.61 4.25 27.78
N GLY A 275 -18.85 3.31 28.70
CA GLY A 275 -20.17 2.71 28.94
C GLY A 275 -20.50 1.52 28.05
N HIS A 276 -19.71 1.24 27.00
CA HIS A 276 -19.86 0.04 26.19
C HIS A 276 -19.23 -1.17 26.87
N ILE A 277 -19.97 -2.28 26.93
CA ILE A 277 -19.49 -3.57 27.44
C ILE A 277 -19.19 -4.46 26.23
N PHE A 278 -17.94 -4.91 26.13
CA PHE A 278 -17.52 -5.75 25.01
C PHE A 278 -18.13 -7.15 25.10
N THR A 279 -18.75 -7.59 24.01
CA THR A 279 -19.19 -8.99 23.85
C THR A 279 -17.99 -9.89 23.55
N GLU A 280 -18.14 -11.21 23.67
CA GLU A 280 -17.07 -12.13 23.29
C GLU A 280 -16.70 -12.04 21.81
N GLU A 281 -17.66 -11.71 20.95
CA GLU A 281 -17.41 -11.43 19.53
C GLU A 281 -16.59 -10.14 19.35
N ASP A 282 -16.92 -9.06 20.06
CA ASP A 282 -16.13 -7.82 20.03
C ASP A 282 -14.69 -8.09 20.43
N LYS A 283 -14.51 -8.81 21.55
CA LYS A 283 -13.20 -9.16 22.08
C LYS A 283 -12.41 -10.01 21.09
N LYS A 284 -13.06 -10.99 20.46
CA LYS A 284 -12.44 -11.83 19.42
C LYS A 284 -11.99 -10.98 18.24
N ASN A 285 -12.87 -10.16 17.67
CA ASN A 285 -12.56 -9.31 16.52
C ASN A 285 -11.41 -8.33 16.83
N LEU A 286 -11.48 -7.66 17.98
CA LEU A 286 -10.43 -6.76 18.44
C LEU A 286 -9.07 -7.47 18.59
N ARG A 287 -9.03 -8.71 19.11
CA ARG A 287 -7.79 -9.49 19.23
C ARG A 287 -7.26 -10.00 17.89
N GLU A 288 -8.14 -10.42 16.98
CA GLU A 288 -7.76 -11.04 15.71
C GLU A 288 -7.39 -10.01 14.63
N SER A 289 -8.25 -9.02 14.39
CA SER A 289 -8.07 -8.02 13.34
C SER A 289 -7.51 -6.69 13.86
N GLY A 290 -7.72 -6.38 15.15
CA GLY A 290 -7.46 -5.06 15.73
C GLY A 290 -8.63 -4.09 15.60
N ASN A 291 -9.74 -4.50 14.99
CA ASN A 291 -10.91 -3.66 14.74
C ASN A 291 -12.17 -4.41 15.19
N MET A 292 -13.10 -3.74 15.87
CA MET A 292 -14.24 -4.42 16.51
C MET A 292 -15.24 -5.05 15.53
N GLY A 293 -15.30 -4.58 14.28
CA GLY A 293 -16.18 -5.17 13.27
C GLY A 293 -17.59 -4.56 13.18
N ARG A 294 -17.94 -3.65 14.09
CA ARG A 294 -19.26 -3.03 14.14
C ARG A 294 -19.24 -1.68 14.84
N VAL A 295 -20.38 -1.00 14.82
CA VAL A 295 -20.63 0.21 15.61
C VAL A 295 -20.93 -0.14 17.07
N ALA A 296 -20.40 0.67 17.99
CA ALA A 296 -20.76 0.70 19.40
C ALA A 296 -21.21 2.10 19.81
N ASP A 297 -22.22 2.15 20.67
CA ASP A 297 -22.72 3.38 21.25
C ASP A 297 -21.88 3.78 22.47
N LEU A 298 -21.10 4.87 22.33
CA LEU A 298 -20.16 5.31 23.36
C LEU A 298 -20.61 6.62 24.02
N ASN A 299 -20.57 6.68 25.34
CA ASN A 299 -20.80 7.90 26.11
C ASN A 299 -19.49 8.69 26.29
N LEU A 300 -19.04 9.37 25.24
CA LEU A 300 -17.77 10.13 25.25
C LEU A 300 -17.82 11.40 26.11
N ARG A 301 -19.02 11.96 26.35
CA ARG A 301 -19.22 13.29 26.97
C ARG A 301 -20.07 13.28 28.24
N GLY A 302 -20.41 12.11 28.76
CA GLY A 302 -21.22 11.94 29.98
C GLY A 302 -22.74 12.06 29.80
N ASN A 303 -23.23 12.70 28.73
CA ASN A 303 -24.64 13.09 28.59
C ASN A 303 -25.46 12.24 27.60
N SER A 304 -24.82 11.62 26.61
CA SER A 304 -25.47 10.83 25.55
C SER A 304 -24.50 9.86 24.92
N THR A 305 -25.02 8.76 24.37
CA THR A 305 -24.22 7.84 23.57
C THR A 305 -24.16 8.28 22.12
N GLU A 306 -23.00 8.07 21.48
CA GLU A 306 -22.74 8.40 20.08
C GLU A 306 -22.22 7.15 19.35
N PRO A 307 -22.64 6.89 18.10
CA PRO A 307 -22.18 5.73 17.35
C PRO A 307 -20.70 5.89 16.98
N CYS A 308 -19.89 4.93 17.39
CA CYS A 308 -18.45 4.94 17.21
C CYS A 308 -17.92 3.60 16.69
N LEU A 309 -16.83 3.66 15.93
CA LEU A 309 -16.01 2.49 15.64
C LEU A 309 -14.87 2.41 16.66
N ILE A 310 -14.50 1.19 17.04
CA ILE A 310 -13.47 0.91 18.05
C ILE A 310 -12.39 0.03 17.41
N SER A 311 -11.13 0.40 17.64
CA SER A 311 -9.95 -0.36 17.24
C SER A 311 -8.92 -0.40 18.36
N ILE A 312 -7.96 -1.31 18.24
CA ILE A 312 -6.77 -1.37 19.09
C ILE A 312 -5.58 -0.78 18.34
N ASP A 313 -4.86 0.11 19.01
CA ASP A 313 -3.51 0.48 18.67
C ASP A 313 -2.57 -0.71 18.94
N LYS A 314 -2.22 -1.45 17.89
CA LYS A 314 -1.41 -2.69 17.96
C LYS A 314 -0.02 -2.48 18.58
N ASN A 315 0.48 -1.25 18.65
CA ASN A 315 1.77 -0.94 19.24
C ASN A 315 1.68 -0.66 20.74
N THR A 316 0.52 -0.21 21.25
CA THR A 316 0.36 0.20 22.65
C THR A 316 -0.73 -0.58 23.39
N ASN A 317 -1.46 -1.44 22.68
CA ASN A 317 -2.67 -2.10 23.15
C ASN A 317 -3.73 -1.12 23.69
N GLU A 318 -3.72 0.13 23.22
CA GLU A 318 -4.71 1.14 23.58
C GLU A 318 -6.00 0.97 22.75
N LEU A 319 -7.15 1.08 23.40
CA LEU A 319 -8.44 1.20 22.71
C LEU A 319 -8.60 2.63 22.17
N VAL A 320 -9.00 2.73 20.90
CA VAL A 320 -9.23 4.00 20.22
C VAL A 320 -10.60 4.00 19.59
N ALA A 321 -11.34 5.08 19.83
CA ALA A 321 -12.67 5.29 19.25
C ALA A 321 -12.67 6.45 18.25
N VAL A 322 -13.51 6.31 17.22
CA VAL A 322 -13.83 7.39 16.30
C VAL A 322 -15.34 7.41 16.08
N ARG A 323 -15.94 8.61 16.13
CA ARG A 323 -17.37 8.77 15.82
C ARG A 323 -17.62 8.40 14.37
N GLN A 324 -18.71 7.69 14.12
CA GLN A 324 -19.09 7.22 12.79
C GLN A 324 -19.24 8.37 11.78
N GLU A 325 -19.71 9.54 12.23
CA GLU A 325 -19.82 10.76 11.41
C GLU A 325 -18.48 11.24 10.81
N HIS A 326 -17.35 10.87 11.43
CA HIS A 326 -16.00 11.22 10.98
C HIS A 326 -15.32 10.11 10.17
N VAL A 327 -16.03 9.01 9.89
CA VAL A 327 -15.52 7.88 9.12
C VAL A 327 -15.61 8.22 7.64
N TYR A 328 -14.46 8.54 7.04
CA TYR A 328 -14.34 8.78 5.62
C TYR A 328 -13.84 7.53 4.89
N ILE A 329 -14.63 7.08 3.91
CA ILE A 329 -14.28 5.97 3.02
C ILE A 329 -14.12 6.55 1.61
N PRO A 330 -12.93 6.42 0.98
CA PRO A 330 -12.76 6.85 -0.40
C PRO A 330 -13.56 5.94 -1.34
N ASN A 331 -14.05 6.51 -2.45
CA ASN A 331 -14.81 5.76 -3.46
C ASN A 331 -13.93 4.78 -4.25
N GLU A 332 -12.62 5.01 -4.27
CA GLU A 332 -11.65 4.16 -4.96
C GLU A 332 -10.50 3.81 -4.02
N ILE A 333 -10.11 2.54 -4.01
CA ILE A 333 -8.98 2.02 -3.23
C ILE A 333 -8.09 1.23 -4.17
N LYS A 334 -6.85 1.70 -4.35
CA LYS A 334 -5.81 0.99 -5.12
C LYS A 334 -6.27 0.59 -6.53
N GLY A 335 -7.02 1.44 -7.22
CA GLY A 335 -7.51 1.19 -8.58
C GLY A 335 -8.87 0.48 -8.67
N VAL A 336 -9.51 0.18 -7.54
CA VAL A 336 -10.81 -0.51 -7.47
C VAL A 336 -11.86 0.44 -6.92
N THR A 337 -12.94 0.65 -7.66
CA THR A 337 -14.09 1.46 -7.24
C THR A 337 -15.00 0.65 -6.33
N LEU A 338 -15.27 1.15 -5.12
CA LEU A 338 -16.19 0.52 -4.18
C LEU A 338 -17.64 0.85 -4.51
N THR A 339 -18.52 -0.13 -4.31
CA THR A 339 -19.97 0.05 -4.40
C THR A 339 -20.51 0.85 -3.20
N PRO A 340 -21.69 1.50 -3.32
CA PRO A 340 -22.32 2.18 -2.19
C PRO A 340 -22.54 1.28 -0.97
N ASP A 341 -22.90 0.01 -1.20
CA ASP A 341 -23.11 -0.97 -0.14
C ASP A 341 -21.80 -1.33 0.58
N GLU A 342 -20.71 -1.51 -0.16
CA GLU A 342 -19.38 -1.75 0.41
C GLU A 342 -18.89 -0.55 1.24
N ILE A 343 -19.10 0.67 0.74
CA ILE A 343 -18.80 1.90 1.47
C ILE A 343 -19.61 1.96 2.77
N GLN A 344 -20.90 1.60 2.73
CA GLN A 344 -21.74 1.61 3.91
C GLN A 344 -21.31 0.56 4.94
N LYS A 345 -20.97 -0.66 4.50
CA LYS A 345 -20.40 -1.72 5.35
C LYS A 345 -19.13 -1.24 6.07
N LEU A 346 -18.19 -0.65 5.32
CA LEU A 346 -16.98 -0.08 5.90
C LEU A 346 -17.26 1.05 6.89
N LYS A 347 -18.24 1.93 6.60
CA LYS A 347 -18.70 2.97 7.54
C LYS A 347 -19.32 2.39 8.81
N ASN A 348 -19.93 1.21 8.73
CA ASN A 348 -20.47 0.48 9.87
C ASN A 348 -19.41 -0.33 10.63
N GLY A 349 -18.15 -0.30 10.17
CA GLY A 349 -17.03 -1.04 10.77
C GLY A 349 -16.91 -2.48 10.29
N GLU A 350 -17.78 -2.91 9.38
CA GLU A 350 -17.74 -4.25 8.80
C GLU A 350 -16.54 -4.41 7.87
N GLN A 351 -16.14 -5.66 7.68
CA GLN A 351 -15.07 -6.05 6.78
C GLN A 351 -15.65 -6.43 5.42
N ILE A 352 -15.02 -5.97 4.33
CA ILE A 352 -15.37 -6.36 2.96
C ILE A 352 -14.17 -7.01 2.29
N PHE A 353 -14.40 -7.94 1.37
CA PHE A 353 -13.33 -8.50 0.53
C PHE A 353 -13.27 -7.73 -0.78
N VAL A 354 -12.08 -7.25 -1.15
CA VAL A 354 -11.86 -6.53 -2.40
C VAL A 354 -10.76 -7.22 -3.21
N ASP A 355 -11.04 -7.47 -4.49
CA ASP A 355 -10.10 -8.04 -5.45
C ASP A 355 -9.62 -7.03 -6.49
N GLY A 356 -8.55 -7.38 -7.21
CA GLY A 356 -8.05 -6.60 -8.34
C GLY A 356 -7.29 -5.32 -7.95
N MET A 357 -6.94 -5.15 -6.67
CA MET A 357 -6.19 -3.97 -6.21
C MET A 357 -4.76 -4.00 -6.74
N LYS A 358 -4.23 -2.82 -7.09
CA LYS A 358 -2.87 -2.68 -7.61
C LYS A 358 -1.95 -2.05 -6.58
N SER A 359 -0.85 -2.73 -6.28
CA SER A 359 0.23 -2.19 -5.46
C SER A 359 0.90 -1.01 -6.16
N ASN A 360 1.71 -0.24 -5.43
CA ASN A 360 2.49 0.86 -6.01
C ASN A 360 3.47 0.39 -7.10
N GLN A 361 3.80 -0.91 -7.13
CA GLN A 361 4.65 -1.55 -8.14
C GLN A 361 3.84 -2.17 -9.30
N GLY A 362 2.52 -1.96 -9.33
CA GLY A 362 1.62 -2.50 -10.36
C GLY A 362 1.24 -3.97 -10.17
N LYS A 363 1.78 -4.67 -9.17
CA LYS A 363 1.37 -6.05 -8.84
C LYS A 363 -0.06 -6.06 -8.29
N GLU A 364 -0.90 -6.91 -8.86
CA GLU A 364 -2.27 -7.16 -8.39
C GLU A 364 -2.28 -7.99 -7.10
N PHE A 365 -3.15 -7.63 -6.18
CA PHE A 365 -3.38 -8.32 -4.93
C PHE A 365 -4.83 -8.13 -4.48
N ASN A 366 -5.27 -9.01 -3.59
CA ASN A 366 -6.58 -8.92 -2.96
C ASN A 366 -6.39 -8.85 -1.45
N ALA A 367 -7.33 -8.24 -0.75
CA ALA A 367 -7.31 -8.16 0.70
C ALA A 367 -8.71 -7.93 1.23
N HIS A 368 -8.89 -8.25 2.51
CA HIS A 368 -10.03 -7.71 3.22
C HIS A 368 -9.75 -6.28 3.63
N LEU A 369 -10.73 -5.41 3.45
CA LEU A 369 -10.67 -4.01 3.85
C LEU A 369 -11.58 -3.81 5.05
N GLN A 370 -11.09 -3.05 6.02
CA GLN A 370 -11.87 -2.64 7.18
C GLN A 370 -11.41 -1.26 7.63
N TYR A 371 -12.33 -0.43 8.12
CA TYR A 371 -11.95 0.86 8.68
C TYR A 371 -11.31 0.68 10.06
N SER A 372 -10.13 1.25 10.25
CA SER A 372 -9.43 1.27 11.54
C SER A 372 -9.60 2.64 12.21
N ALA A 373 -10.20 2.65 13.39
CA ALA A 373 -10.35 3.86 14.22
C ALA A 373 -9.00 4.43 14.66
N GLU A 374 -8.01 3.56 14.89
CA GLU A 374 -6.63 3.95 15.21
C GLU A 374 -5.94 4.62 14.01
N ARG A 375 -6.03 4.03 12.81
CA ARG A 375 -5.41 4.63 11.61
C ARG A 375 -6.22 5.77 11.02
N ARG A 376 -7.49 5.91 11.42
CA ARG A 376 -8.49 6.80 10.82
C ARG A 376 -8.60 6.63 9.30
N GLY A 377 -8.64 5.38 8.87
CA GLY A 377 -8.64 5.03 7.45
C GLY A 377 -8.74 3.53 7.23
N ILE A 378 -8.69 3.14 5.96
CA ILE A 378 -8.80 1.73 5.55
C ILE A 378 -7.52 0.98 5.91
N GLU A 379 -7.70 -0.10 6.65
CA GLU A 379 -6.69 -1.11 6.92
C GLU A 379 -6.87 -2.29 5.96
N PHE A 380 -5.76 -2.76 5.39
CA PHE A 380 -5.70 -3.95 4.55
C PHE A 380 -5.37 -5.13 5.45
N ILE A 381 -6.33 -6.03 5.60
CA ILE A 381 -6.21 -7.26 6.38
C ILE A 381 -5.94 -8.39 5.40
N PHE A 382 -4.70 -8.86 5.41
CA PHE A 382 -4.28 -10.05 4.68
C PHE A 382 -4.48 -11.26 5.58
N SER A 383 -5.20 -12.27 5.10
CA SER A 383 -5.34 -13.54 5.80
C SER A 383 -3.95 -14.13 5.99
N LYS A 384 -3.52 -14.31 7.25
CA LYS A 384 -2.18 -14.83 7.59
C LYS A 384 -1.95 -16.25 7.05
N ASP A 385 -3.03 -16.96 6.73
CA ASP A 385 -3.03 -18.36 6.29
C ASP A 385 -3.29 -18.54 4.77
N GLN A 386 -3.54 -17.47 4.01
CA GLN A 386 -3.74 -17.57 2.56
C GLN A 386 -2.44 -17.20 1.83
N ALA A 387 -1.67 -18.23 1.50
CA ALA A 387 -0.53 -18.07 0.59
C ALA A 387 -0.98 -17.70 -0.84
N PHE A 388 -2.22 -18.07 -1.22
CA PHE A 388 -2.85 -17.66 -2.48
C PHE A 388 -4.07 -16.77 -2.25
N ASN A 389 -3.92 -15.49 -2.59
CA ASN A 389 -4.99 -14.49 -2.42
C ASN A 389 -5.72 -14.12 -3.72
N GLN A 390 -5.40 -14.72 -4.88
CA GLN A 390 -6.05 -14.36 -6.14
C GLN A 390 -7.38 -15.13 -6.33
N GLN A 391 -8.41 -14.44 -6.83
CA GLN A 391 -9.69 -15.07 -7.21
C GLN A 391 -9.71 -15.58 -8.66
N THR A 392 -8.73 -15.19 -9.47
CA THR A 392 -8.58 -15.69 -10.83
C THR A 392 -7.17 -16.22 -11.05
N LEU A 393 -7.03 -17.16 -11.99
CA LEU A 393 -5.75 -17.62 -12.48
C LEU A 393 -5.75 -17.56 -14.01
N GLY A 394 -4.80 -16.79 -14.58
CA GLY A 394 -4.74 -16.60 -16.04
C GLY A 394 -6.04 -16.02 -16.63
N GLY A 395 -6.79 -15.21 -15.87
CA GLY A 395 -8.08 -14.64 -16.28
C GLY A 395 -9.29 -15.56 -16.09
N VAL A 396 -9.11 -16.74 -15.49
CA VAL A 396 -10.20 -17.71 -15.22
C VAL A 396 -10.55 -17.65 -13.74
N PRO A 397 -11.82 -17.45 -13.36
CA PRO A 397 -12.23 -17.41 -11.95
C PRO A 397 -12.07 -18.77 -11.27
N LEU A 398 -11.61 -18.74 -10.01
CA LEU A 398 -11.48 -19.91 -9.15
C LEU A 398 -12.75 -20.10 -8.34
N SER A 399 -13.24 -21.33 -8.29
CA SER A 399 -14.32 -21.70 -7.36
C SER A 399 -13.83 -21.67 -5.91
N PRO A 400 -14.73 -21.52 -4.91
CA PRO A 400 -14.35 -21.58 -3.50
C PRO A 400 -13.61 -22.87 -3.12
N MET A 401 -14.00 -24.00 -3.72
CA MET A 401 -13.31 -25.28 -3.51
C MET A 401 -11.90 -25.29 -4.10
N GLN A 402 -11.70 -24.74 -5.30
CA GLN A 402 -10.38 -24.64 -5.92
C GLN A 402 -9.47 -23.70 -5.14
N LEU A 403 -10.00 -22.57 -4.67
CA LEU A 403 -9.24 -21.63 -3.84
C LEU A 403 -8.82 -22.26 -2.50
N LYS A 404 -9.73 -23.02 -1.88
CA LYS A 404 -9.43 -23.78 -0.66
C LYS A 404 -8.36 -24.85 -0.92
N ALA A 405 -8.55 -25.67 -1.95
CA ALA A 405 -7.62 -26.72 -2.34
C ALA A 405 -6.22 -26.15 -2.59
N LEU A 406 -6.11 -25.07 -3.37
CA LEU A 406 -4.83 -24.44 -3.68
C LEU A 406 -4.14 -23.89 -2.42
N ASN A 407 -4.89 -23.24 -1.51
CA ASN A 407 -4.36 -22.77 -0.22
C ASN A 407 -3.93 -23.92 0.70
N GLU A 408 -4.61 -25.05 0.64
CA GLU A 408 -4.24 -26.30 1.33
C GLU A 408 -3.05 -27.01 0.67
N GLY A 409 -2.55 -26.51 -0.46
CA GLY A 409 -1.41 -27.05 -1.21
C GLY A 409 -1.78 -28.17 -2.18
N HIS A 410 -3.07 -28.39 -2.41
CA HIS A 410 -3.56 -29.35 -3.38
C HIS A 410 -3.49 -28.81 -4.81
N THR A 411 -3.38 -29.74 -5.74
CA THR A 411 -3.33 -29.48 -7.17
C THR A 411 -4.74 -29.35 -7.76
N ILE A 412 -5.00 -28.25 -8.46
CA ILE A 412 -6.28 -27.99 -9.14
C ILE A 412 -6.10 -27.98 -10.66
N LEU A 413 -7.11 -28.44 -11.42
CA LEU A 413 -7.14 -28.25 -12.87
C LEU A 413 -7.72 -26.87 -13.19
N MET A 414 -6.97 -26.09 -13.97
CA MET A 414 -7.43 -24.81 -14.51
C MET A 414 -7.47 -24.89 -16.03
N GLU A 415 -8.66 -24.68 -16.60
CA GLU A 415 -8.90 -24.69 -18.03
C GLU A 415 -8.99 -23.27 -18.60
N ASP A 416 -8.63 -23.11 -19.86
CA ASP A 416 -8.83 -21.89 -20.65
C ASP A 416 -8.11 -20.63 -20.10
N MET A 417 -6.99 -20.83 -19.41
CA MET A 417 -6.14 -19.74 -18.92
C MET A 417 -5.46 -19.02 -20.09
N LYS A 418 -5.32 -17.70 -19.99
CA LYS A 418 -4.65 -16.88 -21.00
C LYS A 418 -3.21 -16.55 -20.61
N ARG A 419 -2.29 -16.76 -21.55
CA ARG A 419 -0.91 -16.29 -21.48
C ARG A 419 -0.82 -14.80 -21.84
N LYS A 420 0.33 -14.20 -21.57
CA LYS A 420 0.62 -12.79 -21.91
C LYS A 420 0.52 -12.49 -23.41
N ASN A 421 0.80 -13.47 -24.26
CA ASN A 421 0.67 -13.37 -25.72
C ASN A 421 -0.76 -13.63 -26.23
N GLY A 422 -1.74 -13.83 -25.33
CA GLY A 422 -3.13 -14.14 -25.68
C GLY A 422 -3.42 -15.62 -25.95
N GLU A 423 -2.40 -16.49 -25.99
CA GLU A 423 -2.56 -17.93 -26.18
C GLU A 423 -3.31 -18.54 -24.99
N VAL A 424 -4.32 -19.37 -25.28
CA VAL A 424 -5.11 -20.07 -24.27
C VAL A 424 -4.45 -21.41 -23.97
N PHE A 425 -4.35 -21.77 -22.69
CA PHE A 425 -3.82 -23.05 -22.24
C PHE A 425 -4.52 -23.52 -20.97
N SER A 426 -4.51 -24.83 -20.75
CA SER A 426 -5.03 -25.47 -19.55
C SER A 426 -3.90 -26.23 -18.85
N SER A 427 -3.94 -26.28 -17.52
CA SER A 427 -2.87 -26.89 -16.72
C SER A 427 -3.40 -27.31 -15.36
N PHE A 428 -2.81 -28.35 -14.79
CA PHE A 428 -2.82 -28.53 -13.35
C PHE A 428 -1.93 -27.49 -12.70
N VAL A 429 -2.37 -26.98 -11.56
CA VAL A 429 -1.73 -25.89 -10.83
C VAL A 429 -1.61 -26.27 -9.36
N THR A 430 -0.39 -26.20 -8.85
CA THR A 430 -0.07 -26.46 -7.45
C THR A 430 0.63 -25.25 -6.86
N MET A 431 0.30 -24.87 -5.62
CA MET A 431 1.00 -23.81 -4.91
C MET A 431 2.08 -24.39 -3.99
N ASP A 432 3.30 -23.89 -4.11
CA ASP A 432 4.36 -24.11 -3.15
C ASP A 432 4.09 -23.27 -1.88
N LYS A 433 3.85 -23.93 -0.74
CA LYS A 433 3.57 -23.27 0.54
C LYS A 433 4.73 -22.48 1.11
N VAL A 434 5.97 -22.81 0.73
CA VAL A 434 7.18 -22.14 1.23
C VAL A 434 7.45 -20.87 0.45
N THR A 435 7.36 -20.95 -0.88
CA THR A 435 7.70 -19.82 -1.76
C THR A 435 6.50 -18.98 -2.18
N GLY A 436 5.28 -19.51 -2.03
CA GLY A 436 4.05 -18.93 -2.61
C GLY A 436 4.00 -19.00 -4.14
N GLY A 437 4.95 -19.70 -4.77
CA GLY A 437 5.03 -19.85 -6.21
C GLY A 437 4.02 -20.86 -6.74
N LEU A 438 3.49 -20.60 -7.94
CA LEU A 438 2.61 -21.53 -8.65
C LEU A 438 3.39 -22.38 -9.63
N GLN A 439 3.18 -23.69 -9.58
CA GLN A 439 3.72 -24.66 -10.51
C GLN A 439 2.64 -25.11 -11.48
N TYR A 440 2.97 -25.15 -12.78
CA TYR A 440 2.05 -25.52 -13.85
C TYR A 440 2.52 -26.83 -14.49
N THR A 441 1.69 -27.86 -14.43
CA THR A 441 2.00 -29.21 -14.95
C THR A 441 0.86 -29.73 -15.84
N ARG A 442 1.19 -30.61 -16.80
CA ARG A 442 0.18 -31.34 -17.59
C ARG A 442 -0.31 -32.63 -16.91
N HIS A 443 0.25 -32.95 -15.75
CA HIS A 443 -0.20 -34.06 -14.92
C HIS A 443 -0.39 -33.57 -13.49
N ASN A 444 -1.31 -34.20 -12.78
CA ASN A 444 -1.52 -33.97 -11.36
C ASN A 444 -0.50 -34.82 -10.58
N PRO A 445 0.43 -34.21 -9.84
CA PRO A 445 1.46 -34.94 -9.10
C PRO A 445 0.89 -35.73 -7.91
N GLU A 446 -0.31 -35.40 -7.43
CA GLU A 446 -0.96 -36.11 -6.31
C GLU A 446 -1.72 -37.35 -6.77
N THR A 447 -2.44 -37.26 -7.90
CA THR A 447 -3.31 -38.34 -8.38
C THR A 447 -2.73 -39.13 -9.56
N GLY A 448 -1.69 -38.61 -10.23
CA GLY A 448 -1.17 -39.16 -11.49
C GLY A 448 -2.08 -38.89 -12.70
N GLU A 449 -3.16 -38.13 -12.53
CA GLU A 449 -4.08 -37.79 -13.64
C GLU A 449 -3.36 -36.92 -14.68
N ILE A 450 -3.54 -37.21 -15.96
CA ILE A 450 -3.02 -36.39 -17.06
C ILE A 450 -4.11 -35.50 -17.65
N TYR A 451 -3.74 -34.28 -18.03
CA TYR A 451 -4.63 -33.36 -18.72
C TYR A 451 -4.86 -33.84 -20.15
N ILE A 452 -6.12 -34.05 -20.51
CA ILE A 452 -6.54 -34.37 -21.87
C ILE A 452 -6.96 -33.07 -22.56
N PRO A 453 -6.26 -32.61 -23.61
CA PRO A 453 -6.61 -31.38 -24.29
C PRO A 453 -7.98 -31.48 -24.99
N LYS A 454 -8.58 -30.33 -25.32
CA LYS A 454 -9.81 -30.29 -26.12
C LYS A 454 -9.52 -30.65 -27.59
N GLU A 455 -8.36 -30.22 -28.08
CA GLU A 455 -7.87 -30.43 -29.44
C GLU A 455 -6.38 -30.76 -29.47
N ILE A 456 -5.94 -31.46 -30.51
CA ILE A 456 -4.52 -31.74 -30.80
C ILE A 456 -4.24 -31.31 -32.23
N CYS A 457 -3.27 -30.42 -32.44
CA CYS A 457 -2.87 -29.95 -33.78
C CYS A 457 -4.08 -29.50 -34.63
N SER A 458 -4.96 -28.69 -34.03
CA SER A 458 -6.19 -28.17 -34.66
C SER A 458 -7.31 -29.18 -34.94
N VAL A 459 -7.19 -30.42 -34.43
CA VAL A 459 -8.25 -31.44 -34.50
C VAL A 459 -8.94 -31.57 -33.15
N GLN A 460 -10.26 -31.36 -33.12
CA GLN A 460 -11.08 -31.54 -31.91
C GLN A 460 -11.22 -33.02 -31.55
N LEU A 461 -10.98 -33.36 -30.28
CA LEU A 461 -11.08 -34.73 -29.80
C LEU A 461 -12.52 -35.10 -29.46
N THR A 462 -12.97 -36.26 -29.94
CA THR A 462 -14.26 -36.84 -29.57
C THR A 462 -14.26 -37.35 -28.12
N PRO A 463 -15.43 -37.58 -27.50
CA PRO A 463 -15.50 -38.23 -26.18
C PRO A 463 -14.74 -39.55 -26.13
N GLU A 464 -14.86 -40.36 -27.18
CA GLU A 464 -14.19 -41.65 -27.34
C GLU A 464 -12.67 -41.48 -27.43
N ASP A 465 -12.18 -40.49 -28.20
CA ASP A 465 -10.75 -40.20 -28.28
C ASP A 465 -10.18 -39.81 -26.91
N LYS A 466 -10.91 -38.96 -26.18
CA LYS A 466 -10.49 -38.50 -24.85
C LYS A 466 -10.42 -39.67 -23.87
N GLU A 467 -11.35 -40.61 -23.94
CA GLU A 467 -11.34 -41.80 -23.09
C GLU A 467 -10.19 -42.75 -23.45
N ALA A 468 -9.96 -43.00 -24.73
CA ALA A 468 -8.83 -43.81 -25.21
C ALA A 468 -7.49 -43.18 -24.78
N LEU A 469 -7.30 -41.88 -25.01
CA LEU A 469 -6.10 -41.15 -24.57
C LEU A 469 -5.91 -41.18 -23.05
N ARG A 470 -6.99 -41.07 -22.27
CA ARG A 470 -6.95 -41.20 -20.79
C ARG A 470 -6.49 -42.58 -20.34
N LYS A 471 -6.80 -43.63 -21.10
CA LYS A 471 -6.32 -45.01 -20.87
C LYS A 471 -4.91 -45.25 -21.43
N GLY A 472 -4.26 -44.24 -22.00
CA GLY A 472 -2.96 -44.37 -22.65
C GLY A 472 -3.02 -45.14 -23.97
N GLN A 473 -4.20 -45.27 -24.58
CA GLN A 473 -4.38 -45.92 -25.88
C GLN A 473 -4.15 -44.91 -27.01
N PRO A 474 -3.62 -45.37 -28.15
CA PRO A 474 -3.45 -44.53 -29.33
C PRO A 474 -4.79 -44.27 -30.03
N VAL A 475 -5.00 -43.04 -30.49
CA VAL A 475 -6.14 -42.62 -31.32
C VAL A 475 -5.63 -42.14 -32.67
N PHE A 476 -6.33 -42.44 -33.75
CA PHE A 476 -5.94 -41.96 -35.07
C PHE A 476 -6.61 -40.62 -35.35
N LEU A 477 -5.80 -39.57 -35.56
CA LEU A 477 -6.30 -38.24 -35.89
C LEU A 477 -5.92 -37.90 -37.32
N GLU A 478 -6.90 -37.41 -38.09
CA GLU A 478 -6.75 -36.96 -39.46
C GLU A 478 -6.71 -35.43 -39.55
N ASN A 479 -6.07 -34.90 -40.59
CA ASN A 479 -6.05 -33.46 -40.89
C ASN A 479 -5.44 -32.60 -39.77
N MET A 480 -4.47 -33.15 -39.05
CA MET A 480 -3.71 -32.38 -38.06
C MET A 480 -2.78 -31.39 -38.76
N ILE A 481 -2.66 -30.19 -38.20
CA ILE A 481 -1.79 -29.14 -38.74
C ILE A 481 -0.55 -29.00 -37.86
N ASN A 482 0.64 -29.14 -38.45
CA ASN A 482 1.88 -28.96 -37.73
C ASN A 482 2.24 -27.46 -37.58
N ARG A 483 3.31 -27.14 -36.84
CA ARG A 483 3.73 -25.74 -36.64
C ARG A 483 4.13 -24.99 -37.93
N LYS A 484 4.40 -25.70 -39.03
CA LYS A 484 4.70 -25.13 -40.35
C LYS A 484 3.44 -24.93 -41.21
N GLY A 485 2.27 -25.32 -40.72
CA GLY A 485 1.01 -25.26 -41.46
C GLY A 485 0.77 -26.46 -42.39
N GLU A 486 1.56 -27.53 -42.28
CA GLU A 486 1.40 -28.72 -43.12
C GLU A 486 0.41 -29.70 -42.47
N GLU A 487 -0.50 -30.23 -43.29
CA GLU A 487 -1.45 -31.25 -42.87
C GLU A 487 -0.80 -32.64 -42.80
N PHE A 488 -1.13 -33.40 -41.76
CA PHE A 488 -0.70 -34.77 -41.59
C PHE A 488 -1.73 -35.57 -40.78
N SER A 489 -1.69 -36.89 -40.91
CA SER A 489 -2.47 -37.81 -40.08
C SER A 489 -1.51 -38.71 -39.31
N SER A 490 -1.85 -39.05 -38.07
CA SER A 490 -0.98 -39.86 -37.21
C SER A 490 -1.80 -40.54 -36.13
N PHE A 491 -1.33 -41.69 -35.66
CA PHE A 491 -1.72 -42.16 -34.35
C PHE A 491 -1.13 -41.21 -33.31
N VAL A 492 -1.92 -40.88 -32.30
CA VAL A 492 -1.55 -40.01 -31.19
C VAL A 492 -1.82 -40.72 -29.88
N ARG A 493 -0.87 -40.66 -28.96
CA ARG A 493 -1.01 -41.16 -27.58
C ARG A 493 -0.47 -40.11 -26.62
N LEU A 494 -0.96 -40.07 -25.39
CA LEU A 494 -0.37 -39.25 -24.34
C LEU A 494 0.65 -40.04 -23.53
N ASP A 495 1.80 -39.42 -23.26
CA ASP A 495 2.77 -39.92 -22.31
C ASP A 495 2.19 -39.82 -20.88
N MET A 496 1.99 -40.94 -20.20
CA MET A 496 1.31 -40.97 -18.90
C MET A 496 2.11 -40.30 -17.77
N ALA A 497 3.41 -40.07 -17.96
CA ALA A 497 4.25 -39.39 -16.96
C ALA A 497 4.26 -37.86 -17.16
N SER A 498 4.27 -37.39 -18.41
CA SER A 498 4.42 -35.96 -18.74
C SER A 498 3.16 -35.31 -19.29
N GLY A 499 2.14 -36.08 -19.67
CA GLY A 499 0.92 -35.62 -20.34
C GLY A 499 1.16 -35.04 -21.74
N ARG A 500 2.30 -35.36 -22.38
CA ARG A 500 2.67 -34.84 -23.71
C ARG A 500 2.18 -35.76 -24.82
N PRO A 501 1.67 -35.21 -25.94
CA PRO A 501 1.32 -36.02 -27.10
C PRO A 501 2.58 -36.60 -27.76
N GLN A 502 2.49 -37.89 -28.08
CA GLN A 502 3.41 -38.66 -28.89
C GLN A 502 2.70 -38.99 -30.20
N TYR A 503 3.47 -39.11 -31.27
CA TYR A 503 2.96 -39.34 -32.62
C TYR A 503 3.64 -40.58 -33.21
N SER A 504 2.87 -41.44 -33.88
CA SER A 504 3.35 -42.64 -34.56
C SER A 504 2.61 -42.86 -35.88
N ARG A 505 3.30 -43.40 -36.89
CA ARG A 505 2.68 -43.80 -38.16
C ARG A 505 1.82 -45.06 -38.04
N THR A 506 2.06 -45.89 -37.02
CA THR A 506 1.32 -47.13 -36.77
C THR A 506 0.75 -47.15 -35.34
N PRO A 507 -0.31 -47.93 -35.07
CA PRO A 507 -0.90 -48.03 -33.73
C PRO A 507 0.08 -48.52 -32.65
N ASP A 508 1.04 -49.35 -33.03
CA ASP A 508 2.02 -50.02 -32.17
C ASP A 508 3.38 -49.31 -32.09
N GLY A 509 3.66 -48.36 -32.99
CA GLY A 509 4.94 -47.65 -33.10
C GLY A 509 5.30 -46.74 -31.90
N PHE A 510 4.47 -46.66 -30.86
CA PHE A 510 4.79 -46.00 -29.59
C PHE A 510 5.71 -46.84 -28.69
N ASN A 511 5.76 -48.16 -28.93
CA ASN A 511 6.64 -49.08 -28.21
C ASN A 511 8.01 -49.23 -28.88
N GLU A 512 8.19 -48.68 -30.08
CA GLU A 512 9.47 -48.58 -30.78
C GLU A 512 10.34 -47.49 -30.12
N ARG A 513 10.84 -47.76 -28.92
CA ARG A 513 12.21 -47.32 -28.66
C ARG A 513 13.06 -48.07 -29.68
N GLN A 514 13.50 -47.40 -30.74
CA GLN A 514 14.67 -47.91 -31.47
C GLN A 514 15.71 -48.21 -30.40
N ALA A 515 16.04 -49.48 -30.19
CA ALA A 515 17.13 -49.84 -29.30
C ALA A 515 18.31 -48.94 -29.70
N PRO A 516 18.96 -48.25 -28.75
CA PRO A 516 20.09 -47.39 -29.04
C PRO A 516 21.00 -48.13 -30.01
N ALA A 517 21.11 -47.66 -31.25
CA ALA A 517 21.96 -48.30 -32.24
C ALA A 517 23.39 -48.01 -31.83
N ILE A 518 23.93 -48.85 -30.93
CA ILE A 518 25.31 -48.72 -30.47
C ILE A 518 26.19 -48.97 -31.68
N PRO A 519 26.98 -47.98 -32.12
CA PRO A 519 27.89 -48.15 -33.25
C PRO A 519 28.79 -49.37 -33.00
N ALA A 520 29.09 -50.14 -34.05
CA ALA A 520 30.09 -51.21 -33.93
C ALA A 520 31.48 -50.64 -33.59
N GLU A 521 31.73 -49.39 -33.98
CA GLU A 521 32.99 -48.68 -33.79
C GLU A 521 32.75 -47.26 -33.29
N VAL A 522 33.53 -46.83 -32.31
CA VAL A 522 33.50 -45.48 -31.74
C VAL A 522 34.92 -44.92 -31.73
N TYR A 523 35.16 -43.82 -32.43
CA TYR A 523 36.47 -43.14 -32.51
C TYR A 523 37.65 -44.11 -32.82
N GLY A 524 37.49 -45.02 -33.79
CA GLY A 524 38.55 -45.98 -34.14
C GLY A 524 38.61 -47.23 -33.27
N HIS A 525 37.78 -47.34 -32.23
CA HIS A 525 37.72 -48.48 -31.34
C HIS A 525 36.51 -49.36 -31.69
N LEU A 526 36.75 -50.60 -32.11
CA LEU A 526 35.71 -51.59 -32.40
C LEU A 526 35.17 -52.18 -31.10
N LEU A 527 33.91 -51.88 -30.76
CA LEU A 527 33.28 -52.37 -29.54
C LEU A 527 33.04 -53.87 -29.60
N SER A 528 33.49 -54.59 -28.58
CA SER A 528 33.23 -56.01 -28.40
C SER A 528 31.74 -56.30 -28.19
N ALA A 529 31.34 -57.57 -28.34
CA ALA A 529 29.98 -57.99 -28.03
C ALA A 529 29.59 -57.70 -26.57
N GLN A 530 30.52 -57.87 -25.63
CA GLN A 530 30.28 -57.62 -24.21
C GLN A 530 30.14 -56.12 -23.91
N GLU A 531 30.95 -55.26 -24.53
CA GLU A 531 30.85 -53.81 -24.37
C GLU A 531 29.53 -53.26 -24.92
N ARG A 532 29.09 -53.77 -26.08
CA ARG A 532 27.78 -53.43 -26.63
C ARG A 532 26.63 -53.90 -25.75
N ALA A 533 26.72 -55.12 -25.19
CA ALA A 533 25.73 -55.62 -24.24
C ALA A 533 25.68 -54.77 -22.95
N ASN A 534 26.84 -54.40 -22.39
CA ASN A 534 26.91 -53.55 -21.21
C ASN A 534 26.31 -52.15 -21.45
N LEU A 535 26.57 -51.56 -22.63
CA LEU A 535 25.98 -50.28 -23.04
C LEU A 535 24.47 -50.40 -23.29
N GLN A 536 24.00 -51.52 -23.86
CA GLN A 536 22.57 -51.83 -24.01
C GLN A 536 21.86 -51.96 -22.66
N ASP A 537 22.52 -52.58 -21.67
CA ASP A 537 22.07 -52.68 -20.29
C ASP A 537 22.13 -51.35 -19.51
N GLY A 538 22.62 -50.27 -20.14
CA GLY A 538 22.75 -48.95 -19.52
C GLY A 538 23.92 -48.81 -18.54
N LYS A 539 24.89 -49.73 -18.56
CA LYS A 539 26.11 -49.66 -17.75
C LYS A 539 27.16 -48.80 -18.44
N ALA A 540 27.99 -48.11 -17.67
CA ALA A 540 29.15 -47.42 -18.20
C ALA A 540 30.29 -48.40 -18.48
N ILE A 541 30.95 -48.22 -19.63
CA ILE A 541 32.18 -48.96 -19.99
C ILE A 541 33.34 -47.99 -20.14
N LEU A 542 34.55 -48.35 -19.71
CA LEU A 542 35.76 -47.58 -20.00
C LEU A 542 36.31 -48.05 -21.34
N VAL A 543 36.43 -47.14 -22.31
CA VAL A 543 37.08 -47.41 -23.58
C VAL A 543 38.38 -46.62 -23.63
N THR A 544 39.48 -47.32 -23.94
CA THR A 544 40.83 -46.74 -23.99
C THR A 544 41.36 -46.69 -25.41
N GLY A 545 42.26 -45.74 -25.68
CA GLY A 545 42.95 -45.60 -26.97
C GLY A 545 42.05 -45.15 -28.13
N MET A 546 40.91 -44.51 -27.85
CA MET A 546 40.07 -43.89 -28.87
C MET A 546 40.80 -42.76 -29.57
N LYS A 547 40.68 -42.65 -30.88
CA LYS A 547 41.33 -41.60 -31.68
C LYS A 547 40.40 -40.41 -31.87
N GLY A 548 40.75 -39.30 -31.24
CA GLY A 548 40.03 -38.04 -31.43
C GLY A 548 40.19 -37.48 -32.86
N PRO A 549 39.43 -36.44 -33.23
CA PRO A 549 39.49 -35.82 -34.57
C PRO A 549 40.90 -35.38 -35.01
N ASN A 550 41.79 -35.13 -34.05
CA ASN A 550 43.17 -34.67 -34.19
C ASN A 550 44.19 -35.83 -34.20
N GLY A 551 43.73 -37.09 -34.24
CA GLY A 551 44.56 -38.30 -34.25
C GLY A 551 45.21 -38.66 -32.91
N LYS A 552 45.01 -37.86 -31.86
CA LYS A 552 45.51 -38.15 -30.50
C LYS A 552 44.64 -39.21 -29.82
N PRO A 553 45.26 -40.20 -29.14
CA PRO A 553 44.52 -41.17 -28.34
C PRO A 553 43.95 -40.51 -27.08
N PHE A 554 42.76 -40.91 -26.67
CA PHE A 554 42.14 -40.55 -25.40
C PHE A 554 41.29 -41.70 -24.86
N ASP A 555 41.05 -41.67 -23.56
CA ASP A 555 40.23 -42.64 -22.85
C ASP A 555 38.96 -41.97 -22.34
N SER A 556 37.84 -42.68 -22.34
CA SER A 556 36.57 -42.14 -21.81
C SER A 556 35.67 -43.26 -21.31
N TYR A 557 34.89 -42.96 -20.28
CA TYR A 557 33.73 -43.77 -19.93
C TYR A 557 32.60 -43.46 -20.91
N LEU A 558 32.00 -44.50 -21.48
CA LEU A 558 30.88 -44.41 -22.40
C LEU A 558 29.63 -44.96 -21.71
N LYS A 559 28.51 -44.23 -21.79
CA LYS A 559 27.20 -44.69 -21.30
C LYS A 559 26.08 -44.19 -22.20
N VAL A 560 25.07 -45.03 -22.43
CA VAL A 560 23.89 -44.62 -23.20
C VAL A 560 23.00 -43.73 -22.33
N ASN A 561 22.61 -42.58 -22.87
CA ASN A 561 21.62 -41.71 -22.25
C ASN A 561 20.24 -42.37 -22.30
N ALA A 562 19.63 -42.64 -21.15
CA ALA A 562 18.35 -43.31 -21.04
C ALA A 562 17.16 -42.55 -21.67
N ASN A 563 17.28 -41.22 -21.83
CA ASN A 563 16.24 -40.36 -22.38
C ASN A 563 16.40 -40.11 -23.89
N THR A 564 17.64 -40.04 -24.39
CA THR A 564 17.93 -39.68 -25.79
C THR A 564 18.44 -40.85 -26.63
N GLY A 565 18.84 -41.97 -26.01
CA GLY A 565 19.45 -43.11 -26.70
C GLY A 565 20.86 -42.84 -27.24
N GLN A 566 21.43 -41.65 -27.01
CA GLN A 566 22.76 -41.28 -27.52
C GLN A 566 23.87 -41.74 -26.57
N LEU A 567 25.04 -42.08 -27.15
CA LEU A 567 26.24 -42.40 -26.40
C LEU A 567 26.84 -41.12 -25.79
N GLN A 568 27.04 -41.10 -24.47
CA GLN A 568 27.67 -40.01 -23.73
C GLN A 568 29.05 -40.41 -23.24
N TYR A 569 29.94 -39.41 -23.14
CA TYR A 569 31.34 -39.55 -22.79
C TYR A 569 31.62 -38.86 -21.45
N PHE A 570 32.26 -39.56 -20.54
CA PHE A 570 32.55 -39.10 -19.18
C PHE A 570 34.03 -39.31 -18.84
N GLN A 571 34.61 -38.35 -18.12
CA GLN A 571 35.99 -38.45 -17.62
C GLN A 571 36.10 -39.45 -16.46
N GLU A 572 35.05 -39.58 -15.65
CA GLU A 572 34.95 -40.50 -14.53
C GLU A 572 33.79 -41.47 -14.74
N ASN A 573 33.82 -42.63 -14.09
CA ASN A 573 32.73 -43.60 -14.20
C ASN A 573 31.41 -43.00 -13.66
N PRO A 574 30.40 -42.74 -14.52
CA PRO A 574 29.15 -42.13 -14.09
C PRO A 574 28.29 -43.04 -13.21
N ASP A 575 28.65 -44.33 -13.08
CA ASP A 575 27.98 -45.29 -12.19
C ASP A 575 28.53 -45.24 -10.76
N ILE A 576 29.66 -44.56 -10.52
CA ILE A 576 30.22 -44.37 -9.18
C ILE A 576 29.68 -43.08 -8.56
N ARG A 577 29.14 -43.17 -7.34
CA ARG A 577 28.65 -41.99 -6.60
C ARG A 577 29.80 -41.00 -6.37
N ARG A 578 29.62 -39.74 -6.80
CA ARG A 578 30.60 -38.63 -6.73
C ARG A 578 31.30 -38.44 -5.38
N ASN A 579 30.67 -38.82 -4.27
CA ASN A 579 31.25 -38.72 -2.93
C ASN A 579 32.37 -39.74 -2.68
N THR A 580 32.32 -40.93 -3.29
CA THR A 580 33.34 -41.96 -3.14
C THR A 580 34.61 -41.63 -3.94
N ALA A 581 34.46 -41.00 -5.12
CA ALA A 581 35.59 -40.54 -5.94
C ALA A 581 36.38 -39.39 -5.28
N ARG A 582 35.70 -38.46 -4.58
CA ARG A 582 36.35 -37.39 -3.82
C ARG A 582 37.14 -37.90 -2.60
N GLN A 583 36.66 -38.95 -1.94
CA GLN A 583 37.37 -39.57 -0.81
C GLN A 583 38.64 -40.29 -1.26
N ALA A 584 38.58 -41.03 -2.39
CA ALA A 584 39.77 -41.70 -2.94
C ALA A 584 40.87 -40.72 -3.36
N ALA A 585 40.51 -39.59 -4.01
CA ALA A 585 41.44 -38.55 -4.42
C ALA A 585 42.05 -37.75 -3.24
N GLN A 586 41.41 -37.72 -2.07
CA GLN A 586 41.97 -37.09 -0.86
C GLN A 586 43.01 -37.97 -0.16
N THR A 587 42.84 -39.30 -0.19
CA THR A 587 43.84 -40.24 0.34
C THR A 587 45.15 -40.25 -0.46
N ASP A 588 45.10 -40.07 -1.78
CA ASP A 588 46.30 -40.04 -2.64
C ASP A 588 47.13 -38.76 -2.45
N ASN A 589 46.48 -37.62 -2.22
CA ASN A 589 47.18 -36.36 -1.92
C ASN A 589 47.86 -36.36 -0.54
N GLY A 590 47.31 -37.09 0.44
CA GLY A 590 47.91 -37.26 1.76
C GLY A 590 49.25 -38.02 1.70
N GLN A 591 49.30 -39.11 0.94
CA GLN A 591 50.51 -39.94 0.83
C GLN A 591 51.65 -39.23 0.05
N GLN A 592 51.34 -38.38 -0.95
CA GLN A 592 52.36 -37.59 -1.64
C GLN A 592 52.91 -36.42 -0.82
N GLN A 593 52.14 -35.85 0.12
CA GLN A 593 52.66 -34.81 1.03
C GLN A 593 53.53 -35.38 2.16
N GLU A 594 53.25 -36.60 2.60
CA GLU A 594 54.03 -37.27 3.65
C GLU A 594 55.39 -37.78 3.13
N GLN A 595 55.46 -38.25 1.88
CA GLN A 595 56.74 -38.56 1.22
C GLN A 595 57.61 -37.32 0.95
N LYS A 596 57.00 -36.15 0.65
CA LYS A 596 57.74 -34.89 0.46
C LYS A 596 58.24 -34.26 1.77
N ARG A 597 57.58 -34.55 2.91
CA ARG A 597 58.07 -34.13 4.24
C ARG A 597 59.25 -34.99 4.71
N ASN A 598 59.22 -36.30 4.47
CA ASN A 598 60.31 -37.19 4.87
C ASN A 598 61.58 -37.02 4.02
N ALA A 599 61.46 -36.56 2.76
CA ALA A 599 62.61 -36.24 1.91
C ALA A 599 63.30 -34.89 2.24
N ARG A 600 62.70 -34.03 3.10
CA ARG A 600 63.29 -32.74 3.51
C ARG A 600 63.97 -32.76 4.89
N GLN A 601 63.91 -33.88 5.60
CA GLN A 601 64.63 -34.10 6.86
C GLN A 601 65.88 -34.99 6.72
N ALA A 602 66.20 -35.41 5.49
CA ALA A 602 67.38 -36.20 5.16
C ALA A 602 68.22 -35.49 4.08
N VAL A 603 68.63 -34.25 4.34
CA VAL A 603 69.77 -33.55 3.71
C VAL A 603 70.41 -32.65 4.76
#